data_AF-D7AX75-F1
#
_entry.id   AF-D7AX75-F1
#
_cell.length_a   1.000
_cell.length_b   1.000
_cell.length_c   1.000
_cell.angle_alpha   90.00
_cell.angle_beta   90.00
_cell.angle_gamma   90.00
#
_symmetry.space_group_name_H-M   'P 1'
#
loop_
_entity.id
_entity.type
_entity.pdbx_description
1 polymer ?
#
loop_
_entity_poly.entity_id
_entity_poly.type
_entity_poly.pdbx_seq_one_letter_code
_entity_poly.pdbx_strand_id
1 'polypeptide(L)'
;MVKYLGYWLEHVVRGGPLATITYRRAWAWAQQEALSEHEAASALARRPYDLRHTCVSTWLNAGVSETLVARCAGHSVGVLKTIYAKCLVGEEERAKQQIEEAHRRY
;
A
#
# COMPACT_ATOMS: atom_id res chain seq x y z
N MET A 1 -5.23 20.60 11.08
CA MET A 1 -6.10 19.46 11.49
C MET A 1 -5.28 18.17 11.42
N VAL A 2 -4.28 18.08 12.30
CA VAL A 2 -3.33 16.96 12.44
C VAL A 2 -3.53 16.41 13.85
N LYS A 3 -4.53 15.55 14.01
CA LYS A 3 -4.78 14.68 15.16
C LYS A 3 -5.57 13.48 14.60
N TYR A 4 -5.41 12.31 15.22
CA TYR A 4 -5.95 11.00 14.81
C TYR A 4 -5.08 10.18 13.86
N LEU A 5 -3.94 9.70 14.36
CA LEU A 5 -3.36 8.37 14.04
C LEU A 5 -2.11 8.18 14.93
N GLY A 6 -2.32 8.21 16.24
CA GLY A 6 -1.26 8.08 17.26
C GLY A 6 -1.54 7.00 18.30
N TYR A 7 -2.40 6.05 17.98
CA TYR A 7 -2.67 4.88 18.82
C TYR A 7 -3.03 3.76 17.86
N TRP A 8 -2.08 2.89 17.54
CA TRP A 8 -2.23 1.47 17.16
C TRP A 8 -0.88 1.03 16.57
N LEU A 9 -0.22 0.09 17.25
CA LEU A 9 1.14 -0.44 17.02
C LEU A 9 2.22 0.58 17.47
N GLU A 10 2.97 0.42 18.57
CA GLU A 10 3.66 -0.76 19.09
C GLU A 10 3.89 -0.54 20.61
N HIS A 11 3.21 -1.30 21.47
CA HIS A 11 3.63 -1.42 22.86
C HIS A 11 4.30 -2.79 23.04
N VAL A 12 5.63 -2.82 23.04
CA VAL A 12 6.32 -3.82 23.87
C VAL A 12 5.87 -3.55 25.30
N VAL A 13 5.81 -4.58 26.15
CA VAL A 13 5.51 -4.52 27.60
C VAL A 13 6.31 -3.42 28.36
N ARG A 14 7.31 -2.77 27.73
CA ARG A 14 8.14 -1.70 28.28
C ARG A 14 8.24 -0.40 27.43
N GLY A 15 7.38 -0.19 26.43
CA GLY A 15 7.26 1.11 25.73
C GLY A 15 8.48 1.57 24.91
N GLY A 16 9.46 0.69 24.67
CA GLY A 16 10.61 0.97 23.81
C GLY A 16 10.39 0.50 22.36
N PRO A 17 11.25 0.94 21.41
CA PRO A 17 11.18 0.50 20.02
C PRO A 17 11.22 -1.01 19.88
N LEU A 18 10.42 -1.58 18.97
CA LEU A 18 10.49 -3.01 18.66
C LEU A 18 11.86 -3.36 18.07
N ALA A 19 12.52 -4.36 18.66
CA ALA A 19 13.70 -4.93 18.05
C ALA A 19 13.36 -5.52 16.67
N THR A 20 14.19 -5.24 15.66
CA THR A 20 13.96 -5.69 14.28
C THR A 20 13.76 -7.21 14.18
N ILE A 21 14.46 -7.98 15.01
CA ILE A 21 14.32 -9.44 15.04
C ILE A 21 12.94 -9.89 15.52
N THR A 22 12.34 -9.19 16.49
CA THR A 22 11.00 -9.48 17.02
C THR A 22 9.96 -9.28 15.93
N TYR A 23 10.02 -8.15 15.24
CA TYR A 23 9.12 -7.85 14.13
C TYR A 23 9.26 -8.86 12.97
N ARG A 24 10.49 -9.23 12.60
CA ARG A 24 10.73 -10.24 11.54
C ARG A 24 10.18 -11.61 11.90
N ARG A 25 10.30 -12.04 13.16
CA ARG A 25 9.74 -13.32 13.63
C ARG A 25 8.22 -13.30 13.60
N ALA A 26 7.61 -12.23 14.10
CA ALA A 26 6.16 -12.06 14.04
C ALA A 26 5.66 -12.08 12.58
N TRP A 27 6.39 -11.46 11.66
CA TRP A 27 6.07 -11.47 10.24
C TRP A 27 6.18 -12.86 9.60
N ALA A 28 7.24 -13.61 9.92
CA ALA A 28 7.40 -14.98 9.42
C ALA A 28 6.25 -15.88 9.90
N TRP A 29 5.87 -15.74 11.18
CA TRP A 29 4.73 -16.46 11.73
C TRP A 29 3.41 -16.07 11.04
N ALA A 30 3.14 -14.77 10.86
CA ALA A 30 1.95 -14.30 10.18
C ALA A 30 1.84 -14.82 8.73
N GLN A 31 2.96 -14.94 8.01
CA GLN A 31 2.98 -15.53 6.67
C GLN A 31 2.61 -17.02 6.69
N GLN A 32 3.11 -17.80 7.66
CA GLN A 32 2.79 -19.22 7.78
C GLN A 32 1.31 -19.48 8.08
N GLU A 33 0.68 -18.58 8.84
CA GLU A 33 -0.75 -18.69 9.18
C GLU A 33 -1.67 -18.21 8.05
N ALA A 34 -1.25 -17.20 7.28
CA ALA A 34 -2.12 -16.54 6.30
C ALA A 34 -1.96 -17.05 4.85
N LEU A 35 -0.82 -17.65 4.50
CA LEU A 35 -0.50 -18.09 3.14
C LEU A 35 -0.51 -19.62 3.04
N SER A 36 -0.94 -20.13 1.89
CA SER A 36 -0.72 -21.54 1.55
C SER A 36 0.77 -21.86 1.41
N GLU A 37 1.15 -23.14 1.49
CA GLU A 37 2.55 -23.57 1.32
C GLU A 37 3.16 -23.09 0.00
N HIS A 38 2.37 -23.13 -1.08
CA HIS A 38 2.80 -22.67 -2.40
C HIS A 38 3.01 -21.14 -2.43
N GLU A 39 2.13 -20.37 -1.81
CA GLU A 39 2.25 -18.92 -1.71
C GLU A 39 3.44 -18.51 -0.83
N ALA A 40 3.64 -19.18 0.31
CA ALA A 40 4.75 -18.96 1.22
C ALA A 40 6.11 -19.30 0.57
N ALA A 41 6.15 -20.28 -0.33
CA ALA A 41 7.34 -20.61 -1.11
C ALA A 41 7.67 -19.58 -2.21
N SER A 42 6.75 -18.67 -2.52
CA SER A 42 6.88 -17.69 -3.59
C SER A 42 7.61 -16.41 -3.16
N ALA A 43 7.54 -15.36 -3.99
CA ALA A 43 8.00 -14.02 -3.62
C ALA A 43 6.92 -13.19 -2.90
N LEU A 44 5.70 -13.72 -2.75
CA LEU A 44 4.58 -13.03 -2.13
C LEU A 44 4.88 -12.69 -0.68
N ALA A 45 4.61 -11.43 -0.29
CA ALA A 45 4.69 -10.95 1.09
C ALA A 45 6.04 -11.23 1.80
N ARG A 46 7.13 -11.44 1.04
CA ARG A 46 8.45 -11.80 1.57
C ARG A 46 8.96 -10.77 2.58
N ARG A 47 8.64 -9.50 2.35
CA ARG A 47 8.91 -8.40 3.26
C ARG A 47 7.59 -7.78 3.72
N PRO A 48 7.51 -7.31 4.96
CA PRO A 48 6.36 -6.55 5.42
C PRO A 48 6.08 -5.30 4.57
N TYR A 49 7.13 -4.71 4.01
CA TYR A 49 7.02 -3.54 3.11
C TYR A 49 6.30 -3.86 1.79
N ASP A 50 6.24 -5.14 1.40
CA ASP A 50 5.53 -5.56 0.19
C ASP A 50 4.02 -5.32 0.34
N LEU A 51 3.46 -5.44 1.55
CA LEU A 51 2.05 -5.08 1.82
C LEU A 51 1.76 -3.61 1.53
N ARG A 52 2.68 -2.72 1.92
CA ARG A 52 2.54 -1.28 1.66
C ARG A 52 2.58 -1.00 0.16
N HIS A 53 3.48 -1.67 -0.56
CA HIS A 53 3.54 -1.58 -2.01
C HIS A 53 2.24 -2.05 -2.67
N THR A 54 1.73 -3.21 -2.28
CA THR A 54 0.48 -3.75 -2.82
C THR A 54 -0.68 -2.79 -2.54
N CYS A 55 -0.88 -2.37 -1.29
CA CYS A 55 -1.96 -1.45 -0.92
C CYS A 55 -1.96 -0.16 -1.76
N VAL A 56 -0.80 0.50 -1.89
CA VAL A 56 -0.68 1.74 -2.67
C VAL A 56 -0.98 1.48 -4.15
N SER A 57 -0.38 0.43 -4.73
CA SER A 57 -0.61 0.09 -6.15
C SER A 57 -2.07 -0.29 -6.43
N THR A 58 -2.74 -0.98 -5.50
CA THR A 58 -4.15 -1.36 -5.62
C THR A 58 -5.05 -0.13 -5.60
N TRP A 59 -4.84 0.81 -4.68
CA TRP A 59 -5.66 2.04 -4.64
C TRP A 59 -5.49 2.90 -5.88
N LEU A 60 -4.25 3.03 -6.38
CA LEU A 60 -4.00 3.77 -7.61
C LEU A 60 -4.68 3.09 -8.83
N ASN A 61 -4.57 1.76 -8.96
CA ASN A 61 -5.25 1.01 -10.02
C ASN A 61 -6.78 1.01 -9.87
N ALA A 62 -7.31 1.24 -8.66
CA ALA A 62 -8.74 1.43 -8.43
C ALA A 62 -9.21 2.85 -8.84
N GLY A 63 -8.31 3.74 -9.26
CA GLY A 63 -8.61 5.12 -9.64
C GLY A 63 -8.76 6.07 -8.45
N VAL A 64 -8.29 5.69 -7.26
CA VAL A 64 -8.26 6.60 -6.11
C VAL A 64 -7.29 7.74 -6.39
N SER A 65 -7.72 8.96 -6.08
CA SER A 65 -6.92 10.18 -6.26
C SER A 65 -5.51 10.06 -5.67
N GLU A 66 -4.50 10.38 -6.47
CA GLU A 66 -3.08 10.35 -6.07
C GLU A 66 -2.81 11.15 -4.79
N THR A 67 -3.49 12.29 -4.60
CA THR A 67 -3.34 13.15 -3.42
C THR A 67 -3.83 12.47 -2.15
N LEU A 68 -4.92 11.70 -2.23
CA LEU A 68 -5.44 10.92 -1.11
C LEU A 68 -4.51 9.75 -0.78
N VAL A 69 -4.07 9.03 -1.80
CA VAL A 69 -3.12 7.92 -1.65
C VAL A 69 -1.80 8.41 -1.05
N ALA A 70 -1.28 9.54 -1.52
CA ALA A 70 -0.04 10.13 -1.04
C ALA A 70 -0.16 10.52 0.45
N ARG A 71 -1.28 11.15 0.83
CA ARG A 71 -1.57 11.50 2.21
C ARG A 71 -1.67 10.26 3.11
N CYS A 72 -2.40 9.23 2.68
CA CYS A 72 -2.54 7.99 3.44
C CYS A 72 -1.22 7.22 3.54
N ALA A 73 -0.41 7.25 2.48
CA ALA A 73 0.92 6.65 2.47
C ALA A 73 1.96 7.49 3.23
N GLY A 74 1.71 8.76 3.54
CA GLY A 74 2.71 9.64 4.15
C GLY A 74 3.88 9.96 3.22
N HIS A 75 3.62 10.07 1.91
CA HIS A 75 4.61 10.47 0.90
C HIS A 75 4.10 11.67 0.09
N SER A 76 4.97 12.26 -0.74
CA SER A 76 4.53 13.26 -1.73
C SER A 76 3.95 12.57 -2.97
N VAL A 77 3.12 13.30 -3.73
CA VAL A 77 2.61 12.83 -5.04
C VAL A 77 3.77 12.55 -6.01
N GLY A 78 4.85 13.33 -5.95
CA GLY A 78 6.05 13.09 -6.76
C GLY A 78 6.65 11.71 -6.52
N VAL A 79 6.75 11.27 -5.26
CA VAL A 79 7.22 9.92 -4.92
C VAL A 79 6.30 8.85 -5.49
N LEU A 80 4.97 9.08 -5.49
CA LEU A 80 4.05 8.13 -6.12
C LEU A 80 4.33 7.96 -7.61
N LYS A 81 4.50 9.06 -8.35
CA LYS A 81 4.78 9.02 -9.79
C LYS A 81 6.11 8.35 -10.11
N THR A 82 7.15 8.58 -9.29
CA THR A 82 8.46 7.93 -9.51
C THR A 82 8.42 6.43 -9.26
N ILE A 83 7.73 5.99 -8.20
CA ILE A 83 7.81 4.60 -7.73
C ILE A 83 6.71 3.71 -8.36
N TYR A 84 5.52 4.26 -8.58
CA TYR A 84 4.31 3.49 -8.90
C TYR A 84 3.81 3.67 -10.33
N ALA A 85 4.35 4.59 -11.14
CA ALA A 85 3.90 4.78 -12.52
C ALA A 85 3.92 3.48 -13.34
N LYS A 86 4.94 2.62 -13.14
CA LYS A 86 5.04 1.30 -13.78
C LYS A 86 3.92 0.31 -13.42
N CYS A 87 3.19 0.59 -12.34
CA CYS A 87 2.13 -0.28 -11.83
C CYS A 87 0.73 0.22 -12.20
N LEU A 88 0.60 1.35 -12.90
CA LEU A 88 -0.68 1.93 -13.32
C LEU A 88 -1.10 1.33 -14.66
N VAL A 89 -1.81 0.20 -14.62
CA VAL A 89 -2.23 -0.52 -15.82
C VAL A 89 -3.62 -0.07 -16.23
N GLY A 90 -3.80 0.29 -17.52
CA GLY A 90 -5.09 0.72 -18.07
C GLY A 90 -5.54 2.11 -17.60
N GLU A 91 -4.62 2.92 -17.05
CA GLU A 91 -4.89 4.31 -16.67
C GLU A 91 -5.28 5.15 -17.89
N GLU A 92 -4.61 4.95 -19.02
CA GLU A 92 -4.89 5.65 -20.27
C GLU A 92 -6.31 5.35 -20.79
N GLU A 93 -6.68 4.08 -20.87
CA GLU A 93 -8.02 3.66 -21.30
C GLU A 93 -9.12 4.21 -20.38
N ARG A 94 -8.89 4.18 -19.05
CA ARG A 94 -9.83 4.75 -18.08
C ARG A 94 -9.96 6.25 -18.21
N ALA A 95 -8.85 6.96 -18.40
CA ALA A 95 -8.86 8.40 -18.62
C ALA A 95 -9.64 8.75 -19.89
N LYS A 96 -9.44 8.01 -20.99
CA LYS A 96 -10.21 8.17 -22.24
C LYS A 96 -11.71 7.96 -22.01
N GLN A 97 -12.10 6.88 -21.34
CA GLN A 97 -13.51 6.60 -21.02
C GLN A 97 -14.14 7.71 -20.17
N GLN A 98 -13.41 8.23 -19.16
CA GLN A 98 -13.90 9.33 -18.33
C GLN A 98 -14.08 10.64 -19.13
N ILE A 99 -13.16 10.95 -20.04
CA ILE A 99 -13.26 12.12 -20.92
C ILE A 99 -14.47 11.96 -21.87
N GLU A 100 -14.63 10.80 -22.49
CA GLU A 100 -15.78 10.52 -23.36
C GLU A 100 -17.11 10.61 -22.61
N GLU A 101 -17.18 10.09 -21.39
CA GLU A 101 -18.39 10.16 -20.57
C GLU A 101 -18.68 11.58 -20.08
N ALA A 102 -17.65 12.37 -19.77
CA ALA A 102 -17.80 13.78 -19.49
C ALA A 102 -18.34 14.53 -20.72
N HIS A 103 -17.80 14.29 -21.92
CA HIS A 103 -18.29 14.89 -23.17
C HIS A 103 -19.74 14.49 -23.48
N ARG A 104 -20.18 13.29 -23.11
CA ARG A 104 -21.58 12.85 -23.31
C ARG A 104 -22.56 13.50 -22.32
N ARG A 105 -22.08 13.97 -21.17
CA ARG A 105 -22.90 14.63 -20.14
C ARG A 105 -23.13 16.13 -20.42
N TYR A 106 -22.39 16.71 -21.37
CA TYR A 106 -22.58 18.09 -21.85
C TYR A 106 -23.23 18.08 -23.24
#